data_AF-A0A2X1L2N9-F1
#
_entry.id   AF-A0A2X1L2N9-F1
#
_cell.length_a   1.000
_cell.length_b   1.000
_cell.length_c   1.000
_cell.angle_alpha   90.00
_cell.angle_beta   90.00
_cell.angle_gamma   90.00
#
_symmetry.space_group_name_H-M   'P 1'
#
loop_
_entity.id
_entity.type
_entity.pdbx_description
1 polymer ?
#
loop_
_entity_poly.entity_id
_entity_poly.type
_entity_poly.pdbx_seq_one_letter_code
_entity_poly.pdbx_strand_id
1 'polypeptide(L)'
;MRKAEKTIAQSQKYLTMWRAESLDLNMAKLISSHDHISACFPLDKYPRPAEKSQYEGSRSLWSALDDDIITTEQAREIAIRCHERQIQHQQRWVNHYQNRLIYERAMLDESGGVVTRTQDFEPGGQVFQPGRVADHHPREQKQRGGEFSHNAELQFFSGTAAR
;
A
#
# COMPACT_ATOMS: atom_id res chain seq x y z
N MET A 1 -2.33 -1.48 -0.36
CA MET A 1 -3.43 -0.56 -0.72
C MET A 1 -3.80 -0.58 -2.20
N ARG A 2 -2.82 -0.47 -3.12
CA ARG A 2 -3.05 -0.47 -4.59
C ARG A 2 -4.09 -1.44 -5.14
N LYS A 3 -4.14 -2.69 -4.66
CA LYS A 3 -5.15 -3.68 -5.13
C LYS A 3 -6.59 -3.28 -4.75
N ALA A 4 -6.82 -2.89 -3.50
CA ALA A 4 -8.14 -2.49 -3.01
C ALA A 4 -8.62 -1.21 -3.69
N GLU A 5 -7.73 -0.22 -3.84
CA GLU A 5 -8.01 1.03 -4.57
C GLU A 5 -8.36 0.77 -6.04
N LYS A 6 -7.62 -0.11 -6.71
CA LYS A 6 -7.93 -0.51 -8.10
C LYS A 6 -9.31 -1.15 -8.20
N THR A 7 -9.68 -2.02 -7.26
CA THR A 7 -11.01 -2.62 -7.23
C THR A 7 -12.10 -1.58 -6.98
N ILE A 8 -11.90 -0.63 -6.06
CA ILE A 8 -12.85 0.48 -5.82
C ILE A 8 -13.05 1.30 -7.10
N ALA A 9 -11.97 1.71 -7.77
CA ALA A 9 -12.03 2.48 -9.01
C ALA A 9 -12.78 1.71 -10.12
N GLN A 10 -12.56 0.39 -10.21
CA GLN A 10 -13.27 -0.45 -11.17
C GLN A 10 -14.78 -0.54 -10.85
N SER A 11 -15.15 -0.79 -9.59
CA SER A 11 -16.55 -0.84 -9.17
C SER A 11 -17.25 0.51 -9.36
N GLN A 12 -16.57 1.63 -9.11
CA GLN A 12 -17.09 2.97 -9.37
C GLN A 12 -17.36 3.20 -10.85
N LYS A 13 -16.44 2.77 -11.73
CA LYS A 13 -16.64 2.84 -13.19
C LYS A 13 -17.91 2.09 -13.60
N TYR A 14 -18.13 0.88 -13.09
CA TYR A 14 -19.34 0.12 -13.38
C TYR A 14 -20.59 0.76 -12.78
N LEU A 15 -20.53 1.33 -11.58
CA LEU A 15 -21.66 2.08 -11.01
C LEU A 15 -22.08 3.24 -11.91
N THR A 16 -21.12 3.99 -12.48
CA THR A 16 -21.43 5.05 -13.44
C THR A 16 -22.13 4.50 -14.67
N MET A 17 -21.66 3.36 -15.21
CA MET A 17 -22.28 2.72 -16.38
C MET A 17 -23.70 2.23 -16.10
N TRP A 18 -23.92 1.54 -14.97
CA TRP A 18 -25.23 1.01 -14.60
C TRP A 18 -26.24 2.11 -14.23
N ARG A 19 -25.76 3.24 -13.68
CA ARG A 19 -26.60 4.40 -13.33
C ARG A 19 -26.87 5.34 -14.52
N ALA A 20 -26.36 5.05 -15.70
CA ALA A 20 -26.66 5.84 -16.89
C ALA A 20 -28.18 5.86 -17.17
N GLU A 21 -28.74 7.05 -17.42
CA GLU A 21 -30.17 7.24 -17.67
C GLU A 21 -30.63 6.52 -18.95
N SER A 22 -29.78 6.47 -19.97
CA SER A 22 -30.04 5.83 -21.27
C SER A 22 -29.66 4.33 -21.33
N LEU A 23 -29.99 3.55 -20.30
CA LEU A 23 -29.61 2.14 -20.23
C LEU A 23 -30.55 1.26 -21.08
N ASP A 24 -30.16 1.01 -22.33
CA ASP A 24 -30.83 0.03 -23.21
C ASP A 24 -30.45 -1.42 -22.87
N LEU A 25 -31.25 -2.39 -23.29
CA LEU A 25 -30.99 -3.83 -23.12
C LEU A 25 -29.65 -4.25 -23.72
N ASN A 26 -29.30 -3.74 -24.91
CA ASN A 26 -28.01 -4.05 -25.53
C ASN A 26 -26.83 -3.52 -24.70
N MET A 27 -26.98 -2.32 -24.13
CA MET A 27 -25.97 -1.75 -23.24
C MET A 27 -25.87 -2.55 -21.94
N ALA A 28 -27.01 -2.97 -21.35
CA ALA A 28 -27.02 -3.81 -20.16
C ALA A 28 -26.33 -5.17 -20.40
N LYS A 29 -26.56 -5.80 -21.57
CA LYS A 29 -25.85 -7.03 -21.97
C LYS A 29 -24.35 -6.77 -22.17
N LEU A 30 -23.97 -5.66 -22.80
CA LEU A 30 -22.55 -5.32 -22.98
C LEU A 30 -21.83 -5.05 -21.66
N ILE A 31 -22.49 -4.36 -20.72
CA ILE A 31 -21.91 -4.08 -19.40
C ILE A 31 -21.82 -5.39 -18.62
N SER A 32 -22.89 -6.18 -18.55
CA SER A 32 -22.93 -7.44 -17.80
C SER A 32 -21.93 -8.49 -18.32
N SER A 33 -21.60 -8.49 -19.61
CA SER A 33 -20.59 -9.40 -20.16
C SER A 33 -19.18 -9.13 -19.62
N HIS A 34 -18.88 -7.88 -19.25
CA HIS A 34 -17.60 -7.47 -18.67
C HIS A 34 -17.62 -7.40 -17.14
N ASP A 35 -18.79 -7.21 -16.55
CA ASP A 35 -18.96 -7.05 -15.10
C ASP A 35 -18.97 -8.39 -14.35
N HIS A 36 -19.31 -9.48 -15.06
CA HIS A 36 -19.27 -10.85 -14.54
C HIS A 36 -20.02 -11.08 -13.22
N ILE A 37 -21.05 -10.26 -12.93
CA ILE A 37 -21.88 -10.43 -11.74
C ILE A 37 -22.80 -11.63 -11.91
N SER A 38 -22.83 -12.47 -10.87
CA SER A 38 -23.75 -13.59 -10.75
C SER A 38 -24.69 -13.43 -9.54
N ALA A 39 -25.93 -13.84 -9.70
CA ALA A 39 -26.94 -13.88 -8.64
C ALA A 39 -27.82 -15.14 -8.77
N CYS A 40 -28.54 -15.48 -7.70
CA CYS A 40 -29.56 -16.53 -7.74
C CYS A 40 -30.91 -15.95 -8.12
N PHE A 41 -31.66 -16.65 -8.97
CA PHE A 41 -32.97 -16.24 -9.48
C PHE A 41 -34.01 -17.32 -9.14
N PRO A 42 -34.58 -17.32 -7.91
CA PRO A 42 -35.60 -18.28 -7.51
C PRO A 42 -36.92 -18.03 -8.25
N LEU A 43 -37.68 -19.09 -8.52
CA LEU A 43 -38.94 -19.01 -9.28
C LEU A 43 -40.01 -18.16 -8.59
N ASP A 44 -40.02 -18.16 -7.26
CA ASP A 44 -40.94 -17.35 -6.44
C ASP A 44 -40.82 -15.86 -6.75
N LYS A 45 -39.60 -15.37 -6.96
CA LYS A 45 -39.34 -13.94 -7.24
C LYS A 45 -39.27 -13.62 -8.73
N TYR A 46 -38.82 -14.57 -9.53
CA TYR A 46 -38.65 -14.42 -10.98
C TYR A 46 -39.42 -15.55 -11.67
N PRO A 47 -40.75 -15.41 -11.85
CA PRO A 47 -41.56 -16.44 -12.50
C PRO A 47 -41.13 -16.57 -13.97
N ARG A 48 -41.06 -17.82 -14.45
CA ARG A 48 -40.54 -18.14 -15.79
C ARG A 48 -41.54 -18.97 -16.58
N PRO A 49 -41.65 -18.76 -17.90
CA PRO A 49 -42.39 -19.68 -18.76
C PRO A 49 -41.71 -21.06 -18.75
N ALA A 50 -42.52 -22.12 -18.84
CA ALA A 50 -42.05 -23.51 -18.74
C ALA A 50 -41.04 -23.91 -19.85
N GLU A 51 -41.03 -23.18 -20.96
CA GLU A 51 -40.12 -23.40 -22.10
C GLU A 51 -38.66 -23.01 -21.79
N LYS A 52 -38.45 -22.13 -20.79
CA LYS A 52 -37.13 -21.65 -20.39
C LYS A 52 -36.58 -22.45 -19.20
N SER A 53 -35.27 -22.33 -18.96
CA SER A 53 -34.59 -23.02 -17.86
C SER A 53 -35.22 -22.70 -16.50
N GLN A 54 -35.67 -23.75 -15.79
CA GLN A 54 -36.25 -23.67 -14.45
C GLN A 54 -35.19 -23.69 -13.32
N TYR A 55 -33.90 -23.62 -13.68
CA TYR A 55 -32.81 -23.68 -12.71
C TYR A 55 -32.83 -22.46 -11.77
N GLU A 56 -32.83 -22.69 -10.45
CA GLU A 56 -32.91 -21.65 -9.41
C GLU A 56 -31.54 -21.22 -8.84
N GLY A 57 -30.45 -21.82 -9.31
CA GLY A 57 -29.12 -21.56 -8.77
C GLY A 57 -28.47 -20.27 -9.29
N SER A 58 -27.17 -20.14 -8.99
CA SER A 58 -26.37 -18.98 -9.40
C SER A 58 -26.24 -18.91 -10.92
N ARG A 59 -26.47 -17.72 -11.47
CA ARG A 59 -26.38 -17.45 -12.89
C ARG A 59 -25.91 -16.02 -13.15
N SER A 60 -25.26 -15.79 -14.29
CA SER A 60 -24.78 -14.45 -14.65
C SER A 60 -25.94 -13.51 -14.95
N LEU A 61 -25.74 -12.21 -14.73
CA LEU A 61 -26.68 -11.17 -15.17
C LEU A 61 -26.89 -11.22 -16.69
N TRP A 62 -25.86 -11.53 -17.46
CA TRP A 62 -25.94 -11.61 -18.91
C TRP A 62 -26.93 -12.69 -19.35
N SER A 63 -26.81 -13.91 -18.85
CA SER A 63 -27.73 -15.01 -19.17
C SER A 63 -29.14 -14.72 -18.64
N ALA A 64 -29.26 -14.01 -17.53
CA ALA A 64 -30.56 -13.62 -17.01
C ALA A 64 -31.29 -12.58 -17.88
N LEU A 65 -30.54 -11.67 -18.49
CA LEU A 65 -31.06 -10.73 -19.49
C LEU A 65 -31.36 -11.42 -20.83
N ASP A 66 -30.52 -12.37 -21.25
CA ASP A 66 -30.69 -13.12 -22.51
C ASP A 66 -31.92 -14.03 -22.49
N ASP A 67 -32.18 -14.68 -21.34
CA ASP A 67 -33.36 -15.52 -21.14
C ASP A 67 -34.63 -14.71 -20.77
N ASP A 68 -34.61 -13.38 -20.82
CA ASP A 68 -35.70 -12.48 -20.35
C ASP A 68 -36.22 -12.82 -18.94
N ILE A 69 -35.35 -13.28 -18.05
CA ILE A 69 -35.72 -13.65 -16.68
C ILE A 69 -35.76 -12.42 -15.77
N ILE A 70 -34.98 -11.40 -16.13
CA ILE A 70 -34.96 -10.11 -15.47
C ILE A 70 -35.08 -8.98 -16.48
N THR A 71 -35.65 -7.86 -16.04
CA THR A 71 -35.63 -6.62 -16.80
C THR A 71 -34.29 -5.91 -16.66
N THR A 72 -34.04 -4.92 -17.53
CA THR A 72 -32.85 -4.05 -17.45
C THR A 72 -32.76 -3.32 -16.12
N GLU A 73 -33.89 -2.85 -15.60
CA GLU A 73 -33.98 -2.17 -14.30
C GLU A 73 -33.63 -3.10 -13.14
N GLN A 74 -34.14 -4.33 -13.16
CA GLN A 74 -33.79 -5.33 -12.15
C GLN A 74 -32.31 -5.70 -12.20
N ALA A 75 -31.73 -5.80 -13.41
CA ALA A 75 -30.29 -6.03 -13.57
C ALA A 75 -29.48 -4.86 -12.99
N ARG A 76 -29.90 -3.61 -13.27
CA ARG A 76 -29.30 -2.39 -12.70
C ARG A 76 -29.30 -2.43 -11.18
N GLU A 77 -30.44 -2.71 -10.55
CA GLU A 77 -30.55 -2.77 -9.08
C GLU A 77 -29.60 -3.81 -8.47
N ILE A 78 -29.54 -5.01 -9.06
CA ILE A 78 -28.68 -6.09 -8.59
C ILE A 78 -27.20 -5.69 -8.73
N ALA A 79 -26.83 -5.10 -9.87
CA ALA A 79 -25.47 -4.69 -10.14
C ALA A 79 -25.01 -3.56 -9.20
N ILE A 80 -25.83 -2.53 -9.02
CA ILE A 80 -25.54 -1.42 -8.11
C ILE A 80 -25.29 -1.95 -6.70
N ARG A 81 -26.20 -2.77 -6.18
CA ARG A 81 -26.07 -3.37 -4.85
C ARG A 81 -24.79 -4.21 -4.72
N CYS A 82 -24.40 -4.94 -5.77
CA CYS A 82 -23.18 -5.74 -5.77
C CYS A 82 -21.93 -4.86 -5.65
N HIS A 83 -21.83 -3.83 -6.50
CA HIS A 83 -20.71 -2.89 -6.50
C HIS A 83 -20.61 -2.07 -5.22
N GLU A 84 -21.74 -1.63 -4.66
CA GLU A 84 -21.75 -0.92 -3.38
C GLU A 84 -21.20 -1.78 -2.25
N ARG A 85 -21.60 -3.06 -2.17
CA ARG A 85 -21.03 -4.01 -1.20
C ARG A 85 -19.54 -4.23 -1.43
N GLN A 86 -19.11 -4.32 -2.69
CA GLN A 86 -17.71 -4.50 -3.05
C GLN A 86 -16.87 -3.29 -2.61
N ILE A 87 -17.34 -2.07 -2.91
CA ILE A 87 -16.68 -0.82 -2.49
C ILE A 87 -16.58 -0.77 -0.96
N GLN A 88 -17.67 -1.03 -0.24
CA GLN A 88 -17.66 -1.04 1.23
C GLN A 88 -16.64 -2.05 1.78
N HIS A 89 -16.55 -3.24 1.19
CA HIS A 89 -15.56 -4.24 1.59
C HIS A 89 -14.12 -3.77 1.36
N GLN A 90 -13.83 -3.23 0.18
CA GLN A 90 -12.49 -2.74 -0.14
C GLN A 90 -12.13 -1.50 0.68
N GLN A 91 -13.09 -0.63 0.99
CA GLN A 91 -12.88 0.54 1.83
C GLN A 91 -12.44 0.13 3.24
N ARG A 92 -13.00 -0.95 3.81
CA ARG A 92 -12.52 -1.48 5.10
C ARG A 92 -11.04 -1.87 5.05
N TRP A 93 -10.59 -2.48 3.95
CA TRP A 93 -9.19 -2.81 3.77
C TRP A 93 -8.31 -1.57 3.62
N VAL A 94 -8.73 -0.59 2.80
CA VAL A 94 -8.01 0.68 2.65
C VAL A 94 -7.84 1.36 4.01
N ASN A 95 -8.93 1.50 4.77
CA ASN A 95 -8.90 2.10 6.10
C ASN A 95 -7.98 1.32 7.05
N HIS A 96 -8.02 -0.01 7.03
CA HIS A 96 -7.13 -0.83 7.86
C HIS A 96 -5.65 -0.53 7.58
N TYR A 97 -5.25 -0.49 6.31
CA TYR A 97 -3.86 -0.18 5.94
C TYR A 97 -3.48 1.27 6.25
N GLN A 98 -4.38 2.23 6.05
CA GLN A 98 -4.15 3.63 6.41
C GLN A 98 -3.96 3.80 7.92
N ASN A 99 -4.83 3.20 8.73
CA ASN A 99 -4.74 3.25 10.19
C ASN A 99 -3.41 2.67 10.69
N ARG A 100 -2.94 1.57 10.07
CA ARG A 100 -1.63 0.99 10.40
C ARG A 100 -0.48 1.96 10.11
N LEU A 101 -0.47 2.60 8.95
CA LEU A 101 0.58 3.56 8.58
C LEU A 101 0.56 4.81 9.47
N ILE A 102 -0.63 5.29 9.84
CA ILE A 102 -0.79 6.42 10.77
C ILE A 102 -0.21 6.06 12.13
N TYR A 103 -0.51 4.87 12.65
CA TYR A 103 0.05 4.40 13.92
C TYR A 103 1.58 4.28 13.87
N GLU A 104 2.12 3.65 12.82
CA GLU A 104 3.57 3.51 12.65
C GLU A 104 4.26 4.89 12.57
N ARG A 105 3.66 5.86 11.87
CA ARG A 105 4.17 7.23 11.80
C ARG A 105 4.13 7.95 13.15
N ALA A 106 3.00 7.87 13.86
CA ALA A 106 2.86 8.49 15.19
C ALA A 106 3.89 7.93 16.18
N MET A 107 4.11 6.62 16.17
CA MET A 107 5.12 5.99 17.03
C MET A 107 6.55 6.44 16.69
N LEU A 108 6.88 6.64 15.41
CA LEU A 108 8.19 7.16 14.99
C LEU A 108 8.38 8.65 15.35
N ASP A 109 7.32 9.44 15.25
CA ASP A 109 7.33 10.86 15.63
C ASP A 109 7.48 11.00 17.16
N GLU A 110 6.83 10.14 17.96
CA GLU A 110 6.90 10.13 19.44
C GLU A 110 8.20 9.55 20.00
N SER A 111 8.76 8.50 19.37
CA SER A 111 10.04 7.92 19.78
C SER A 111 11.26 8.75 19.36
N GLY A 112 11.05 9.93 18.78
CA GLY A 112 12.10 10.79 18.24
C GLY A 112 12.86 10.04 17.16
N GLY A 113 12.24 9.94 15.97
CA GLY A 113 12.80 9.23 14.82
C GLY A 113 14.31 9.40 14.73
N VAL A 114 15.05 8.28 14.70
CA VAL A 114 16.49 8.29 14.47
C VAL A 114 16.71 9.08 13.19
N VAL A 115 17.20 10.31 13.36
CA VAL A 115 17.71 11.14 12.27
C VAL A 115 18.77 10.27 11.61
N THR A 116 18.42 9.60 10.50
CA THR A 116 19.43 9.11 9.57
C THR A 116 20.18 10.36 9.17
N ARG A 117 21.37 10.53 9.74
CA ARG A 117 22.26 11.62 9.40
C ARG A 117 22.34 11.66 7.88
N THR A 118 21.83 12.72 7.29
CA THR A 118 22.14 13.13 5.92
C THR A 118 23.59 13.58 5.95
N GLN A 119 24.51 12.64 6.15
CA GLN A 119 25.90 12.87 5.81
C GLN A 119 25.99 12.55 4.32
N ASP A 120 26.23 13.58 3.54
CA ASP A 120 26.57 13.42 2.13
C ASP A 120 27.82 12.53 2.05
N PHE A 121 27.69 11.42 1.31
CA PHE A 121 28.81 10.51 1.11
C PHE A 121 29.73 11.12 0.06
N GLU A 122 30.92 11.53 0.48
CA GLU A 122 31.96 11.95 -0.45
C GLU A 122 32.39 10.77 -1.35
N PRO A 123 32.66 11.00 -2.66
CA PRO A 123 33.13 9.95 -3.56
C PRO A 123 34.42 9.30 -3.03
N GLY A 124 34.34 8.03 -2.65
CA GLY A 124 35.45 7.26 -2.08
C GLY A 124 35.32 6.89 -0.59
N GLY A 125 34.24 7.29 0.08
CA GLY A 125 33.96 6.87 1.46
C GLY A 125 33.63 5.38 1.59
N GLN A 126 34.32 4.65 2.47
CA GLN A 126 34.08 3.23 2.72
C GLN A 126 33.12 3.05 3.91
N VAL A 127 32.00 2.36 3.68
CA VAL A 127 31.00 2.07 4.72
C VAL A 127 31.36 0.79 5.45
N PHE A 128 31.67 0.88 6.75
CA PHE A 128 31.84 -0.30 7.60
C PHE A 128 30.47 -0.92 7.93
N GLN A 129 30.31 -2.21 7.61
CA GLN A 129 29.12 -2.94 7.99
C GLN A 129 29.15 -3.30 9.49
N PRO A 130 28.03 -3.21 10.23
CA PRO A 130 27.98 -3.62 11.62
C PRO A 130 28.10 -5.15 11.70
N GLY A 131 29.11 -5.66 12.42
CA GLY A 131 29.21 -7.09 12.74
C GLY A 131 30.57 -7.76 12.53
N ARG A 132 31.62 -7.04 12.13
CA ARG A 132 32.98 -7.61 12.09
C ARG A 132 33.81 -7.12 13.28
N VAL A 133 33.92 -7.95 14.32
CA VAL A 133 34.98 -7.77 15.33
C VAL A 133 36.32 -8.03 14.64
N ALA A 134 37.15 -7.00 14.52
CA ALA A 134 38.52 -7.15 14.06
C ALA A 134 39.37 -7.58 15.25
N ASP A 135 39.65 -8.88 15.34
CA ASP A 135 40.68 -9.41 16.22
C ASP A 135 42.06 -8.95 15.69
N HIS A 136 42.50 -7.78 16.13
CA HIS A 136 43.88 -7.33 15.94
C HIS A 136 44.51 -7.01 17.28
N HIS A 137 45.12 -8.04 17.85
CA HIS A 137 46.18 -7.93 18.83
C HIS A 137 47.27 -6.98 18.30
N PRO A 138 47.65 -5.90 19.01
CA PRO A 138 48.73 -5.05 18.54
C PRO A 138 50.06 -5.78 18.73
N ARG A 139 50.70 -6.18 17.61
CA ARG A 139 52.13 -6.51 17.61
C ARG A 139 52.90 -5.20 17.74
N GLU A 140 53.60 -5.02 18.86
CA GLU A 140 54.61 -3.97 19.00
C GLU A 140 55.65 -4.10 17.88
N GLN A 141 55.78 -3.06 17.05
CA GLN A 141 56.96 -2.84 16.24
C GLN A 141 57.52 -1.46 16.52
N LYS A 142 58.53 -1.49 17.38
CA LYS A 142 59.50 -0.43 17.66
C LYS A 142 60.23 -0.06 16.37
N GLN A 143 60.10 1.18 15.90
CA GLN A 143 61.08 1.78 14.99
C GLN A 143 61.56 3.13 15.52
N ARG A 144 62.88 3.31 15.41
CA ARG A 144 63.70 4.37 15.98
C ARG A 144 63.89 5.48 14.94
N GLY A 145 64.10 6.69 15.43
CA GLY A 145 64.96 7.69 14.79
C GLY A 145 64.24 8.73 13.95
N GLY A 146 64.35 9.99 14.35
CA GLY A 146 63.92 11.15 13.55
C GLY A 146 63.68 12.36 14.44
N GLU A 147 64.63 13.29 14.43
CA GLU A 147 64.80 14.43 15.32
C GLU A 147 63.65 15.45 15.29
N PHE A 148 63.16 15.87 16.46
CA PHE A 148 62.36 17.09 16.60
C PHE A 148 63.20 18.15 17.32
N SER A 149 63.76 19.07 16.52
CA SER A 149 64.36 20.34 16.96
C SER A 149 63.36 21.12 17.81
N HIS A 150 63.66 21.27 19.10
CA HIS A 150 62.95 22.18 20.00
C HIS A 150 63.61 23.56 19.95
N ASN A 151 62.94 24.54 19.34
CA ASN A 151 63.18 25.95 19.65
C ASN A 151 62.17 26.35 20.73
N ALA A 152 62.59 26.23 21.99
CA ALA A 152 61.95 26.87 23.14
C ALA A 152 62.86 28.03 23.55
N GLU A 153 62.45 29.26 23.25
CA GLU A 153 63.07 30.44 23.84
C GLU A 153 62.57 30.63 25.26
N LEU A 154 63.54 30.59 26.17
CA LEU A 154 63.48 30.93 27.58
C LEU A 154 63.32 32.45 27.75
N GLN A 155 62.44 32.87 28.65
CA GLN A 155 62.69 34.07 29.44
C GLN A 155 62.72 33.74 30.93
N PHE A 156 63.59 34.47 31.61
CA PHE A 156 64.42 34.02 32.71
C PHE A 156 63.80 34.24 34.11
N PHE A 157 64.12 33.26 34.95
CA PHE A 157 64.38 33.18 36.39
C PHE A 157 64.44 34.41 37.32
N SER A 158 64.24 34.01 38.60
CA SER A 158 64.62 34.60 39.91
C SER A 158 63.50 35.36 40.63
N GLY A 159 63.18 35.13 41.91
CA GLY A 159 63.72 34.22 42.93
C GLY A 159 63.43 34.81 44.32
N THR A 160 63.02 33.94 45.25
CA THR A 160 63.27 34.00 46.72
C THR A 160 62.44 34.92 47.66
N ALA A 161 61.72 34.23 48.57
CA ALA A 161 61.65 34.39 50.03
C ALA A 161 60.90 35.56 50.73
N ALA A 162 59.87 35.12 51.47
CA ALA A 162 59.62 35.29 52.92
C ALA A 162 59.08 36.62 53.51
N ARG A 163 57.95 36.42 54.23
CA ARG A 163 57.29 37.21 55.29
C ARG A 163 56.56 38.48 54.92
#